data_AF-A0A1Q4BLE2-F1
#
_entry.id   AF-A0A1Q4BLE2-F1
#
_cell.length_a   1.000
_cell.length_b   1.000
_cell.length_c   1.000
_cell.angle_alpha   90.00
_cell.angle_beta   90.00
_cell.angle_gamma   90.00
#
_symmetry.space_group_name_H-M   'P 1'
#
loop_
_entity.id
_entity.type
_entity.pdbx_description
1 polymer ?
#
loop_
_entity_poly.entity_id
_entity_poly.type
_entity_poly.pdbx_seq_one_letter_code
_entity_poly.pdbx_strand_id
1 'polypeptide(L)'
;MAKLDLSKRYEDPTIAEVAAIEANRLWAEIERGLVNGGAFHHTREAVLAKNAKRISKAYGNQVWSRIVRGIESRSPTSVGQQVEDAQTDYLRRCAIERHGRLRLRDRISFKLFGLPWSY
;
A
#
# COMPACT_ATOMS: atom_id res chain seq x y z
N MET A 1 34.99 -3.01 -30.25
CA MET A 1 33.51 -3.09 -30.21
C MET A 1 33.11 -4.02 -29.07
N ALA A 2 32.58 -3.48 -27.97
CA ALA A 2 32.13 -4.29 -26.84
C ALA A 2 30.83 -5.02 -27.24
N LYS A 3 30.79 -6.35 -27.10
CA LYS A 3 29.56 -7.13 -27.24
C LYS A 3 28.61 -6.70 -26.13
N LEU A 4 27.54 -6.00 -26.52
CA LEU A 4 26.40 -5.71 -25.65
C LEU A 4 25.78 -7.05 -25.23
N ASP A 5 26.03 -7.44 -23.98
CA ASP A 5 25.38 -8.58 -23.36
C ASP A 5 23.91 -8.21 -23.06
N LEU A 6 23.05 -8.44 -24.07
CA LEU A 6 21.62 -8.16 -24.02
C LEU A 6 20.87 -9.06 -23.02
N SER A 7 21.49 -10.14 -22.54
CA SER A 7 20.90 -11.03 -21.53
C SER A 7 20.67 -10.34 -20.18
N LYS A 8 21.42 -9.25 -19.90
CA LYS A 8 21.24 -8.44 -18.69
C LYS A 8 20.13 -7.40 -18.79
N ARG A 9 19.54 -7.17 -19.97
CA ARG A 9 18.55 -6.09 -20.20
C ARG A 9 17.11 -6.55 -20.29
N TYR A 10 16.87 -7.83 -20.55
CA TYR A 10 15.52 -8.38 -20.60
C TYR A 10 15.30 -9.27 -19.40
N GLU A 11 14.64 -8.70 -18.40
CA GLU A 11 14.09 -9.50 -17.33
C GLU A 11 13.02 -10.44 -17.90
N ASP A 12 13.01 -11.67 -17.39
CA ASP A 12 12.06 -12.67 -17.80
C ASP A 12 10.62 -12.10 -17.72
N PRO A 13 9.89 -11.99 -18.85
CA PRO A 13 8.54 -11.44 -18.87
C PRO A 13 7.59 -12.21 -17.95
N THR A 14 7.86 -13.49 -17.68
CA THR A 14 7.08 -14.31 -16.76
C THR A 14 7.27 -13.87 -15.30
N ILE A 15 8.47 -13.41 -14.91
CA ILE A 15 8.72 -12.82 -13.57
C ILE A 15 7.91 -11.52 -13.40
N ALA A 16 7.87 -10.68 -14.44
CA ALA A 16 7.12 -9.43 -14.42
C ALA A 16 5.61 -9.67 -14.30
N GLU A 17 5.08 -10.60 -15.08
CA GLU A 17 3.67 -10.95 -15.09
C GLU A 17 3.22 -11.55 -13.76
N VAL A 18 3.95 -12.54 -13.23
CA VAL A 18 3.64 -13.16 -11.93
C VAL A 18 3.69 -12.13 -10.81
N ALA A 19 4.70 -11.25 -10.82
CA ALA A 19 4.80 -10.18 -9.83
C ALA A 19 3.61 -9.20 -9.92
N ALA A 20 3.15 -8.84 -11.12
CA ALA A 20 2.00 -7.96 -11.30
C ALA A 20 0.70 -8.61 -10.80
N ILE A 21 0.48 -9.89 -11.10
CA ILE A 21 -0.70 -10.65 -10.66
C ILE A 21 -0.74 -10.75 -9.13
N GLU A 22 0.36 -11.18 -8.50
CA GLU A 22 0.43 -11.28 -7.04
C GLU A 22 0.37 -9.91 -6.36
N ALA A 23 0.98 -8.87 -6.94
CA ALA A 23 0.86 -7.51 -6.42
C ALA A 23 -0.59 -7.02 -6.43
N ASN A 24 -1.35 -7.27 -7.50
CA ASN A 24 -2.77 -6.93 -7.56
C ASN A 24 -3.60 -7.73 -6.54
N ARG A 25 -3.30 -9.03 -6.38
CA ARG A 25 -3.98 -9.88 -5.39
C ARG A 25 -3.75 -9.39 -3.96
N LEU A 26 -2.50 -9.08 -3.60
CA LEU A 26 -2.15 -8.55 -2.28
C LEU A 26 -2.73 -7.16 -2.07
N TRP A 27 -2.72 -6.33 -3.11
CA TRP A 27 -3.35 -5.02 -3.06
C TRP A 27 -4.83 -5.12 -2.72
N ALA A 28 -5.59 -5.99 -3.40
CA ALA A 28 -7.00 -6.23 -3.05
C ALA A 28 -7.21 -6.73 -1.60
N GLU A 29 -6.26 -7.46 -1.02
CA GLU A 29 -6.30 -7.83 0.41
C GLU A 29 -6.07 -6.61 1.32
N ILE A 30 -5.14 -5.72 0.95
CA ILE A 30 -4.92 -4.44 1.64
C ILE A 30 -6.18 -3.59 1.58
N GLU A 31 -6.75 -3.37 0.39
CA GLU A 31 -7.96 -2.55 0.19
C GLU A 31 -9.11 -2.99 1.09
N ARG A 32 -9.36 -4.31 1.18
CA ARG A 32 -10.36 -4.86 2.11
C ARG A 32 -10.07 -4.51 3.57
N GLY A 33 -8.80 -4.58 3.99
CA GLY A 33 -8.39 -4.17 5.33
C GLY A 33 -8.58 -2.67 5.59
N LEU A 34 -8.37 -1.83 4.58
CA LEU A 34 -8.59 -0.38 4.68
C LEU A 34 -10.07 -0.03 4.79
N VAL A 35 -10.93 -0.66 3.98
CA VAL A 35 -12.40 -0.50 4.06
C VAL A 35 -12.93 -0.87 5.44
N ASN A 36 -12.31 -1.85 6.10
CA ASN A 36 -12.64 -2.24 7.48
C ASN A 36 -12.08 -1.29 8.56
N GLY A 37 -11.52 -0.14 8.17
CA GLY A 37 -11.01 0.88 9.08
C GLY A 37 -9.57 0.67 9.56
N GLY A 38 -8.80 -0.22 8.93
CA GLY A 38 -7.40 -0.44 9.25
C GLY A 38 -6.48 0.71 8.80
N ALA A 39 -5.45 1.00 9.60
CA ALA A 39 -4.42 1.98 9.23
C ALA A 39 -3.61 1.50 8.03
N PHE A 40 -3.42 2.33 7.00
CA PHE A 40 -2.73 1.94 5.76
C PHE A 40 -1.42 1.20 5.97
N HIS A 41 -0.49 1.80 6.72
CA HIS A 41 0.82 1.19 6.98
C HIS A 41 0.70 -0.16 7.67
N HIS A 42 -0.13 -0.28 8.71
CA HIS A 42 -0.27 -1.53 9.46
C HIS A 42 -0.90 -2.63 8.60
N THR A 43 -1.95 -2.32 7.85
CA THR A 43 -2.61 -3.27 6.95
C THR A 43 -1.65 -3.75 5.87
N ARG A 44 -0.89 -2.83 5.26
CA ARG A 44 0.12 -3.16 4.23
C ARG A 44 1.18 -4.09 4.78
N GLU A 45 1.83 -3.71 5.89
CA GLU A 45 2.89 -4.54 6.50
C GLU A 45 2.37 -5.91 6.93
N ALA A 46 1.16 -5.98 7.49
CA ALA A 46 0.55 -7.25 7.88
C ALA A 46 0.31 -8.19 6.68
N VAL A 47 -0.22 -7.66 5.56
CA VAL A 47 -0.43 -8.44 4.34
C VAL A 47 0.90 -8.88 3.73
N LEU A 48 1.90 -7.99 3.68
CA LEU A 48 3.22 -8.32 3.16
C LEU A 48 3.90 -9.40 4.01
N ALA A 49 3.95 -9.24 5.33
CA ALA A 49 4.56 -10.19 6.25
C ALA A 49 3.89 -11.58 6.18
N LYS A 50 2.55 -11.62 6.12
CA LYS A 50 1.77 -12.86 5.99
C LYS A 50 2.11 -13.63 4.71
N ASN A 51 2.39 -12.92 3.61
CA ASN A 51 2.59 -13.53 2.30
C ASN A 51 4.06 -13.72 1.91
N ALA A 52 5.01 -13.07 2.59
CA ALA A 52 6.44 -13.08 2.26
C ALA A 52 6.99 -14.51 2.09
N LYS A 53 6.84 -15.36 3.12
CA LYS A 53 7.37 -16.74 3.09
C LYS A 53 6.74 -17.59 1.98
N ARG A 54 5.45 -17.41 1.71
CA ARG A 54 4.70 -18.17 0.70
C ARG A 54 5.17 -17.81 -0.71
N ILE A 55 5.25 -16.51 -1.01
CA ILE A 55 5.61 -16.00 -2.34
C ILE A 55 7.09 -16.24 -2.63
N SER A 56 7.98 -15.97 -1.66
CA SER A 56 9.40 -16.26 -1.80
C SER A 56 9.67 -17.75 -2.08
N LYS A 57 8.91 -18.66 -1.44
CA LYS A 57 9.05 -20.11 -1.69
C LYS A 57 8.50 -20.54 -3.06
N ALA A 58 7.39 -19.96 -3.51
CA ALA A 58 6.73 -20.35 -4.75
C ALA A 58 7.42 -19.77 -6.01
N TYR A 59 7.90 -18.53 -5.94
CA TYR A 59 8.35 -17.77 -7.10
C TYR A 59 9.76 -17.17 -6.96
N GLY A 60 10.39 -17.34 -5.80
CA GLY A 60 11.72 -16.80 -5.51
C GLY A 60 11.71 -15.33 -5.05
N ASN A 61 12.87 -14.88 -4.57
CA ASN A 61 13.02 -13.55 -3.95
C ASN A 61 12.97 -12.39 -4.95
N GLN A 62 13.25 -12.63 -6.22
CA GLN A 62 13.18 -11.59 -7.26
C GLN A 62 11.74 -11.15 -7.52
N VAL A 63 10.81 -12.12 -7.64
CA VAL A 63 9.37 -11.85 -7.76
C VAL A 63 8.85 -11.15 -6.50
N TRP A 64 9.23 -11.62 -5.31
CA TRP A 64 8.84 -10.98 -4.05
C TRP A 64 9.29 -9.51 -3.97
N SER A 65 10.54 -9.22 -4.33
CA SER A 65 11.07 -7.85 -4.30
C SER A 65 10.33 -6.91 -5.25
N ARG A 66 9.88 -7.41 -6.41
CA ARG A 66 9.05 -6.63 -7.35
C ARG A 66 7.67 -6.34 -6.80
N ILE A 67 7.05 -7.34 -6.18
CA ILE A 67 5.73 -7.20 -5.55
C ILE A 67 5.78 -6.13 -4.46
N VAL A 68 6.78 -6.19 -3.57
CA VAL A 68 6.96 -5.20 -2.50
C VAL A 68 7.12 -3.80 -3.08
N ARG A 69 8.05 -3.60 -4.03
CA ARG A 69 8.25 -2.29 -4.67
C ARG A 69 6.98 -1.77 -5.35
N GLY A 70 6.25 -2.64 -6.06
CA GLY A 70 5.01 -2.28 -6.74
C GLY A 70 3.85 -1.95 -5.80
N ILE A 71 3.87 -2.44 -4.56
CA ILE A 71 2.91 -2.10 -3.50
C ILE A 71 3.34 -0.83 -2.77
N GLU A 72 4.64 -0.66 -2.48
CA GLU A 72 5.19 0.52 -1.82
C GLU A 72 5.00 1.80 -2.64
N SER A 73 4.98 1.70 -3.97
CA SER A 73 4.74 2.84 -4.86
C SER A 73 3.26 3.26 -4.95
N ARG A 74 2.33 2.51 -4.35
CA ARG A 74 0.88 2.81 -4.41
C ARG A 74 0.43 3.64 -3.22
N SER A 75 -0.49 4.57 -3.48
CA SER A 75 -1.16 5.37 -2.46
C SER A 75 -2.49 4.74 -2.07
N PRO A 76 -2.92 4.78 -0.79
CA PRO A 76 -4.26 4.36 -0.40
C PRO A 76 -5.37 5.15 -1.11
N THR A 77 -5.09 6.37 -1.56
CA THR A 77 -6.04 7.21 -2.33
C THR A 77 -6.30 6.68 -3.74
N SER A 78 -5.46 5.77 -4.27
CA SER A 78 -5.66 5.24 -5.63
C SER A 78 -6.78 4.19 -5.73
N VAL A 79 -7.45 3.87 -4.62
CA VAL A 79 -8.39 2.74 -4.48
C VAL A 79 -9.86 3.18 -4.62
N GLY A 80 -10.10 4.49 -4.68
CA GLY A 80 -11.44 5.07 -4.78
C GLY A 80 -12.01 5.53 -3.44
N GLN A 81 -13.14 6.24 -3.53
CA GLN A 81 -13.66 7.07 -2.45
C GLN A 81 -13.88 6.33 -1.12
N GLN A 82 -14.29 5.07 -1.15
CA GLN A 82 -14.56 4.29 0.07
C GLN A 82 -13.32 4.11 0.95
N VAL A 83 -12.16 3.89 0.34
CA VAL A 83 -10.89 3.75 1.08
C VAL A 83 -10.40 5.11 1.56
N GLU A 84 -10.57 6.16 0.76
CA GLU A 84 -10.26 7.52 1.18
C GLU A 84 -11.09 7.95 2.40
N ASP A 85 -12.39 7.65 2.40
CA ASP A 85 -13.29 7.93 3.50
C ASP A 85 -12.90 7.15 4.75
N ALA A 86 -12.56 5.86 4.60
CA ALA A 86 -12.12 5.01 5.71
C ALA A 86 -10.79 5.48 6.31
N GLN A 87 -9.82 5.90 5.47
CA GLN A 87 -8.55 6.47 5.96
C GLN A 87 -8.77 7.83 6.63
N THR A 88 -9.64 8.67 6.08
CA THR A 88 -9.99 9.96 6.66
C THR A 88 -10.67 9.78 8.02
N ASP A 89 -11.60 8.83 8.14
CA ASP A 89 -12.25 8.51 9.41
C ASP A 89 -11.26 7.94 10.44
N TYR A 90 -10.36 7.05 10.02
CA TYR A 90 -9.28 6.55 10.88
C TYR A 90 -8.43 7.69 11.44
N LEU A 91 -7.94 8.59 10.57
CA LEU A 91 -7.15 9.75 10.98
C LEU A 91 -7.93 10.66 11.92
N ARG A 92 -9.23 10.84 11.67
CA ARG A 92 -10.12 11.62 12.53
C ARG A 92 -10.25 10.99 13.93
N ARG A 93 -10.39 9.67 14.01
CA ARG A 93 -10.42 8.94 15.29
C ARG A 93 -9.11 9.09 16.05
N CYS A 94 -7.97 8.88 15.39
CA CYS A 94 -6.66 9.07 16.03
C CYS A 94 -6.44 10.51 16.54
N ALA A 95 -6.88 11.52 15.79
CA ALA A 95 -6.78 12.91 16.22
C ALA A 95 -7.66 13.19 17.46
N ILE A 96 -8.85 12.57 17.54
CA ILE A 96 -9.73 12.64 18.71
C ILE A 96 -9.11 11.91 19.90
N GLU A 97 -8.63 10.68 19.73
CA GLU A 97 -7.99 9.90 20.79
C GLU A 97 -6.79 10.64 21.40
N ARG A 98 -5.97 11.28 20.56
CA ARG A 98 -4.78 12.02 21.02
C ARG A 98 -5.11 13.31 21.79
N HIS A 99 -6.24 13.95 21.50
CA HIS A 99 -6.53 15.29 22.01
C HIS A 99 -7.85 15.38 22.80
N GLY A 100 -8.56 14.28 22.98
CA GLY A 100 -9.92 14.18 23.53
C GLY A 100 -11.01 14.81 22.65
N ARG A 101 -10.64 15.67 21.69
CA ARG A 101 -11.55 16.37 20.78
C ARG A 101 -10.84 16.79 19.50
N LEU A 102 -11.62 16.87 18.43
CA LEU A 102 -11.14 17.38 17.15
C LEU A 102 -11.09 18.91 17.15
N ARG A 103 -9.88 19.49 17.08
CA ARG A 103 -9.68 20.96 17.08
C ARG A 103 -10.27 21.57 15.81
N LEU A 104 -10.65 22.86 15.87
CA LEU A 104 -11.23 23.57 14.72
C LEU A 104 -10.31 23.54 13.49
N ARG A 105 -9.00 23.72 13.69
CA ARG A 105 -8.01 23.62 12.61
C ARG A 105 -8.04 22.24 11.92
N ASP A 106 -8.10 21.16 12.70
CA ASP A 106 -8.12 19.80 12.15
C ASP A 106 -9.46 19.54 11.44
N ARG A 107 -10.59 20.05 11.96
CA ARG A 107 -11.88 20.01 11.24
C ARG A 107 -11.81 20.67 9.87
N ILE A 108 -11.20 21.86 9.78
CA ILE A 108 -11.05 22.60 8.53
C ILE A 108 -10.10 21.84 7.59
N SER A 109 -8.98 21.35 8.09
CA SER A 109 -8.03 20.57 7.28
C SER A 109 -8.60 19.26 6.77
N PHE A 110 -9.39 18.54 7.59
CA PHE A 110 -10.11 17.35 7.13
C PHE A 110 -11.11 17.69 6.02
N LYS A 111 -11.81 18.82 6.12
CA LYS A 111 -12.78 19.25 5.09
C LYS A 111 -12.11 19.65 3.77
N LEU A 112 -10.92 20.25 3.82
CA LEU A 112 -10.23 20.78 2.64
C LEU A 112 -9.25 19.78 2.01
N PHE A 113 -8.62 18.94 2.82
CA PHE A 113 -7.47 18.13 2.42
C PHE A 113 -7.59 16.66 2.83
N GLY A 114 -8.64 16.25 3.55
CA GLY A 114 -8.81 14.87 4.02
C GLY A 114 -7.82 14.45 5.12
N LEU A 115 -7.02 15.38 5.64
CA LEU A 115 -5.92 15.10 6.59
C LEU A 115 -5.96 16.09 7.77
N PRO A 116 -5.49 15.70 8.97
CA PRO A 116 -5.35 16.64 10.07
C PRO A 116 -4.24 17.66 9.80
N TRP A 117 -4.40 18.90 10.29
CA TRP A 117 -3.31 19.89 10.27
C TRP A 117 -2.16 19.48 11.19
N SER A 118 -2.48 18.71 12.23
CA SER A 118 -1.57 18.34 13.31
C SER A 118 -0.58 17.21 12.97
N TYR A 119 -0.41 16.89 11.68
CA TYR A 119 0.55 15.90 11.19
C TYR A 119 1.96 16.48 11.10
#